data_AF-A0AAV5NKL5-F1
#
_entry.id   AF-A0AAV5NKL5-F1
#
_cell.length_a   1.000
_cell.length_b   1.000
_cell.length_c   1.000
_cell.angle_alpha   90.00
_cell.angle_beta   90.00
_cell.angle_gamma   90.00
#
_symmetry.space_group_name_H-M   'P 1'
#
loop_
_entity.id
_entity.type
_entity.pdbx_description
1 polymer ?
#
loop_
_entity_poly.entity_id
_entity_poly.type
_entity_poly.pdbx_seq_one_letter_code
_entity_poly.pdbx_strand_id
1 'polypeptide(L)'
;MLIDKYVPSFHFRERHTLEISAQASDVFRAAINYKPDNDPIIRAAIVIREFPNKIIDRIEGNSLPAKRPFSLRNFTLLEHLEDREVVFGLAGRFWQTDYGQASLQDSEDFVRFNARGAARLALNFSCRKSR
;
A
#
# COMPACT_ATOMS: atom_id res chain seq x y z
N MET A 1 4.28 12.56 12.78
CA MET A 1 3.24 11.56 12.45
C MET A 1 3.90 10.19 12.56
N LEU A 2 3.15 9.11 12.80
CA LEU A 2 3.71 7.76 12.92
C LEU A 2 4.53 7.36 11.70
N ILE A 3 4.13 7.81 10.50
CA ILE A 3 4.84 7.52 9.25
C ILE A 3 6.32 7.94 9.27
N ASP A 4 6.65 9.01 9.98
CA ASP A 4 8.00 9.57 10.04
C ASP A 4 8.96 8.64 10.81
N LYS A 5 8.44 7.77 11.68
CA LYS A 5 9.20 6.71 12.38
C LYS A 5 9.69 5.62 11.41
N TYR A 6 8.89 5.31 10.40
CA TYR A 6 9.11 4.17 9.50
C TYR A 6 9.87 4.55 8.23
N VAL A 7 9.61 5.74 7.68
CA VAL A 7 10.34 6.28 6.52
C VAL A 7 10.75 7.74 6.81
N PRO A 8 11.77 7.97 7.64
CA PRO A 8 12.19 9.31 8.03
C PRO A 8 12.85 10.10 6.88
N SER A 9 13.45 9.39 5.92
CA SER A 9 14.04 9.96 4.71
C SER A 9 13.36 9.37 3.49
N PHE A 10 12.85 10.24 2.62
CA PHE A 10 12.07 9.86 1.44
C PHE A 10 12.54 10.64 0.21
N HIS A 11 12.48 9.98 -0.95
CA HIS A 11 12.71 10.64 -2.24
C HIS A 11 11.44 11.26 -2.81
N PHE A 12 10.27 10.78 -2.36
CA PHE A 12 8.96 11.23 -2.81
C PHE A 12 7.99 11.21 -1.64
N ARG A 13 7.12 12.22 -1.57
CA ARG A 13 6.05 12.33 -0.59
C ARG A 13 4.86 13.04 -1.21
N GLU A 14 3.69 12.46 -0.98
CA GLU A 14 2.39 13.03 -1.35
C GLU A 14 1.51 13.09 -0.11
N ARG A 15 0.73 14.16 0.04
CA ARG A 15 -0.18 14.34 1.18
C ARG A 15 -1.47 14.97 0.72
N HIS A 16 -2.58 14.28 0.97
CA HIS A 16 -3.92 14.79 0.74
C HIS A 16 -4.63 15.03 2.07
N THR A 17 -5.54 16.01 2.10
CA THR A 17 -6.36 16.33 3.27
C THR A 17 -7.72 16.80 2.78
N LEU A 18 -8.76 16.35 3.45
CA LEU A 18 -10.15 16.70 3.17
C LEU A 18 -10.88 16.94 4.49
N GLU A 19 -11.69 17.98 4.55
CA GLU A 19 -12.59 18.21 5.68
C GLU A 19 -13.91 17.45 5.45
N ILE A 20 -14.35 16.72 6.48
CA ILE A 20 -15.53 15.88 6.41
C ILE A 20 -16.40 16.17 7.63
N SER A 21 -17.68 16.46 7.39
CA SER A 21 -18.67 16.69 8.44
C SER A 21 -19.17 15.35 9.01
N ALA A 22 -18.31 14.67 9.77
CA ALA A 22 -18.59 13.39 10.44
C ALA A 22 -17.69 13.19 11.66
N GLN A 23 -17.98 12.16 12.47
CA GLN A 23 -17.09 11.78 13.58
C GLN A 23 -15.76 11.24 13.05
N ALA A 24 -14.66 11.63 13.69
CA ALA A 24 -13.31 11.25 13.27
C ALA A 24 -13.11 9.72 13.22
N SER A 25 -13.68 8.99 14.19
CA SER A 25 -13.64 7.53 14.25
C SER A 25 -14.35 6.87 13.06
N ASP A 26 -15.50 7.40 12.64
CA ASP A 26 -16.26 6.88 11.50
C ASP A 26 -15.51 7.10 10.18
N VAL A 27 -14.96 8.31 9.99
CA VAL A 27 -14.11 8.63 8.83
C VAL A 27 -12.87 7.75 8.78
N PHE A 28 -12.20 7.59 9.92
CA PHE A 28 -11.01 6.76 10.03
C PHE A 28 -11.33 5.30 9.71
N ARG A 29 -12.41 4.76 10.28
CA ARG A 29 -12.88 3.39 9.98
C ARG A 29 -13.24 3.21 8.52
N ALA A 30 -13.88 4.20 7.88
CA ALA A 30 -14.19 4.14 6.46
C ALA A 30 -12.91 4.13 5.60
N ALA A 31 -11.92 4.96 5.94
CA ALA A 31 -10.66 5.03 5.21
C ALA A 31 -9.87 3.70 5.27
N ILE A 32 -9.74 3.09 6.45
CA ILE A 32 -8.97 1.84 6.60
C ILE A 32 -9.67 0.61 6.01
N ASN A 33 -11.00 0.64 5.90
CA ASN A 33 -11.79 -0.45 5.33
C ASN A 33 -12.09 -0.25 3.84
N TYR A 34 -11.66 0.86 3.25
CA TYR A 34 -11.83 1.11 1.82
C TYR A 34 -11.14 0.02 1.00
N LYS A 35 -11.86 -0.46 -0.01
CA LYS A 35 -11.45 -1.53 -0.90
C LYS A 35 -11.31 -0.96 -2.31
N PRO A 36 -10.08 -0.61 -2.73
CA PRO A 36 -9.84 -0.04 -4.07
C PRO A 36 -10.27 -0.98 -5.18
N ASP A 37 -10.31 -2.27 -4.91
CA ASP A 37 -10.87 -3.28 -5.78
C ASP A 37 -12.36 -3.07 -6.04
N ASN A 38 -13.10 -2.16 -5.41
CA ASN A 38 -14.47 -1.86 -5.83
C ASN A 38 -14.55 -0.75 -6.90
N ASP A 39 -13.45 -0.08 -7.23
CA ASP A 39 -13.43 1.01 -8.19
C ASP A 39 -13.05 0.52 -9.61
N PRO A 40 -13.90 0.74 -10.64
CA PRO A 40 -13.65 0.25 -11.99
C PRO A 40 -12.42 0.87 -12.66
N ILE A 41 -12.07 2.12 -12.33
CA ILE A 41 -10.91 2.81 -12.89
C ILE A 41 -9.64 2.21 -12.30
N ILE A 42 -9.62 2.02 -10.98
CA ILE A 42 -8.48 1.38 -10.28
C ILE A 42 -8.29 -0.05 -10.79
N ARG A 43 -9.37 -0.83 -10.92
CA ARG A 43 -9.31 -2.17 -11.50
C ARG A 43 -8.71 -2.16 -12.90
N ALA A 44 -9.17 -1.27 -13.78
CA ALA A 44 -8.67 -1.19 -15.15
C ALA A 44 -7.18 -0.85 -15.18
N ALA A 45 -6.73 0.12 -14.39
CA ALA A 45 -5.32 0.50 -14.29
C ALA A 45 -4.43 -0.66 -13.79
N ILE A 46 -4.89 -1.40 -12.79
CA ILE A 46 -4.23 -2.61 -12.28
C ILE A 46 -4.10 -3.68 -13.37
N VAL A 47 -5.19 -3.95 -14.11
CA VAL A 47 -5.19 -4.95 -15.18
C VAL A 47 -4.20 -4.57 -16.29
N ILE A 48 -4.19 -3.31 -16.72
CA ILE A 48 -3.26 -2.81 -17.74
C ILE A 48 -1.81 -3.01 -17.28
N ARG A 49 -1.52 -2.70 -16.01
CA ARG A 49 -0.17 -2.84 -15.44
C ARG A 49 0.31 -4.30 -15.37
N GLU A 50 -0.59 -5.24 -15.06
CA GLU A 50 -0.26 -6.67 -14.96
C GLU A 50 -0.25 -7.41 -16.30
N PHE A 51 -0.87 -6.84 -17.33
CA PHE A 51 -1.06 -7.49 -18.63
C PHE A 51 0.25 -8.01 -19.27
N PRO A 52 1.39 -7.29 -19.24
CA PRO A 52 2.64 -7.77 -19.82
C PRO A 52 3.11 -9.11 -19.25
N ASN A 53 2.99 -9.32 -17.95
CA ASN A 53 3.40 -10.58 -17.31
C ASN A 53 2.46 -11.72 -17.65
N LYS A 54 1.14 -11.47 -17.71
CA LYS A 54 0.17 -12.50 -18.09
C LYS A 54 0.43 -13.04 -19.49
N ILE A 55 1.00 -12.24 -20.39
CA ILE A 55 1.42 -12.68 -21.72
C ILE A 55 2.70 -13.53 -21.62
N ILE A 56 3.72 -13.06 -20.89
CA ILE A 56 4.99 -13.78 -20.74
C ILE A 56 4.79 -15.13 -20.06
N ASP A 57 4.06 -15.18 -18.94
CA ASP A 57 3.74 -16.41 -18.20
C ASP A 57 3.01 -17.44 -19.09
N ARG A 58 2.13 -16.96 -19.98
CA ARG A 58 1.39 -17.81 -20.93
C ARG A 58 2.29 -18.37 -22.03
N ILE A 59 3.34 -17.65 -22.43
CA ILE A 59 4.33 -18.10 -23.42
C ILE A 59 5.32 -19.09 -22.78
N GLU A 60 5.71 -18.87 -21.53
CA GLU A 60 6.67 -19.71 -20.80
C GLU A 60 6.05 -20.97 -20.17
N GLY A 61 4.72 -21.13 -20.23
CA GLY A 61 4.02 -22.27 -19.64
C GLY A 61 4.02 -22.28 -18.11
N ASN A 62 4.45 -21.18 -17.48
CA ASN A 62 4.48 -21.01 -16.04
C ASN A 62 3.08 -20.63 -15.55
N SER A 63 2.32 -21.63 -15.09
CA SER A 63 1.05 -21.41 -14.39
C SER A 63 1.32 -20.89 -12.97
N LEU A 64 1.80 -19.66 -12.83
CA LEU A 64 1.83 -19.03 -11.51
C LEU A 64 0.38 -18.85 -11.02
N PRO A 65 0.08 -19.16 -9.75
CA PRO A 65 -1.26 -18.98 -9.22
C PRO A 65 -1.67 -17.51 -9.41
N ALA A 66 -2.92 -17.29 -9.83
CA ALA A 66 -3.45 -15.95 -10.09
C ALA A 66 -3.13 -15.02 -8.90
N LYS A 67 -2.12 -14.17 -9.06
CA LYS A 67 -1.73 -13.20 -8.03
C LYS A 67 -2.95 -12.31 -7.78
N ARG A 68 -3.31 -12.14 -6.50
CA ARG A 68 -4.42 -11.26 -6.12
C ARG A 68 -4.10 -9.84 -6.60
N PRO A 69 -5.09 -9.10 -7.12
CA PRO A 69 -4.88 -7.72 -7.57
C PRO A 69 -4.34 -6.86 -6.42
N PHE A 70 -3.52 -5.88 -6.77
CA PHE A 70 -2.97 -4.93 -5.82
C PHE A 70 -4.05 -4.22 -5.01
N SER A 71 -3.96 -4.25 -3.69
CA SER A 71 -4.90 -3.62 -2.76
C SER A 71 -4.20 -3.27 -1.44
N LEU A 72 -4.89 -2.57 -0.53
CA LEU A 72 -4.38 -2.33 0.83
C LEU A 72 -4.01 -3.62 1.57
N ARG A 73 -4.55 -4.78 1.17
CA ARG A 73 -4.21 -6.10 1.76
C ARG A 73 -2.79 -6.57 1.43
N ASN A 74 -2.14 -5.95 0.45
CA ASN A 74 -0.74 -6.21 0.13
C ASN A 74 0.22 -5.53 1.10
N PHE A 75 -0.28 -4.57 1.90
CA PHE A 75 0.55 -3.85 2.84
C PHE A 75 0.61 -4.57 4.18
N THR A 76 1.77 -4.48 4.82
CA THR A 76 1.98 -4.91 6.19
C THR A 76 1.51 -3.80 7.13
N LEU A 77 0.68 -4.13 8.12
CA LEU A 77 0.32 -3.18 9.18
C LEU A 77 1.56 -2.90 10.03
N LEU A 78 2.02 -1.64 10.06
CA LEU A 78 3.21 -1.25 10.80
C LEU A 78 2.86 -0.78 12.21
N GLU A 79 1.86 0.10 12.32
CA GLU A 79 1.41 0.64 13.59
C GLU A 79 -0.03 1.14 13.47
N HIS A 80 -0.81 1.01 14.54
CA HIS A 80 -2.19 1.47 14.61
C HIS A 80 -2.46 2.10 15.97
N LEU A 81 -2.76 3.40 15.97
CA LEU A 81 -3.31 4.13 17.10
C LEU A 81 -4.82 4.31 16.86
N GLU A 82 -5.62 3.67 17.70
CA GLU A 82 -7.08 3.65 17.60
C GLU A 82 -7.67 5.06 17.35
N ASP A 83 -8.58 5.12 16.38
CA ASP A 83 -9.34 6.30 15.95
C ASP A 83 -8.52 7.56 15.60
N ARG A 84 -7.20 7.43 15.42
CA ARG A 84 -6.31 8.57 15.19
C ARG A 84 -5.39 8.40 14.00
N GLU A 85 -4.65 7.31 13.95
CA GLU A 85 -3.59 7.16 12.95
C GLU A 85 -3.25 5.69 12.71
N VAL A 86 -3.07 5.32 11.45
CA VAL A 86 -2.55 4.00 11.05
C VAL A 86 -1.45 4.16 10.02
N VAL A 87 -0.45 3.28 10.07
CA VAL A 87 0.62 3.21 9.09
C VAL A 87 0.69 1.80 8.52
N PHE A 88 0.72 1.75 7.20
CA PHE A 88 0.91 0.55 6.39
C PHE A 88 2.25 0.62 5.67
N GLY A 89 2.92 -0.51 5.53
CA GLY A 89 4.24 -0.64 4.94
C GLY A 89 4.23 -1.55 3.72
N LEU A 90 5.01 -1.19 2.72
CA LEU A 90 5.29 -2.01 1.56
C LEU A 90 6.77 -1.86 1.20
N ALA A 91 7.42 -2.94 0.78
CA ALA A 91 8.78 -2.86 0.27
C ALA A 91 8.93 -3.69 -1.01
N GLY A 92 9.89 -3.33 -1.85
CA GLY A 92 10.16 -4.06 -3.08
C GLY A 92 10.60 -3.20 -4.25
N ARG A 93 10.55 -3.78 -5.44
CA ARG A 93 10.90 -3.16 -6.72
C ARG A 93 9.62 -2.84 -7.47
N PHE A 94 8.93 -1.78 -7.07
CA PHE A 94 7.59 -1.47 -7.56
C PHE A 94 7.51 -1.23 -9.08
N TRP A 95 8.64 -0.99 -9.75
CA TRP A 95 8.72 -0.89 -11.21
C TRP A 95 8.72 -2.25 -11.93
N GLN A 96 8.85 -3.37 -11.21
CA GLN A 96 8.65 -4.67 -11.83
C GLN A 96 7.18 -4.86 -12.16
N THR A 97 6.94 -5.49 -13.30
CA THR A 97 5.62 -5.80 -13.85
C THR A 97 4.80 -6.70 -12.93
N ASP A 98 5.44 -7.47 -12.05
CA ASP A 98 4.79 -8.35 -11.07
C ASP A 98 4.64 -7.69 -9.68
N TYR A 99 4.77 -6.36 -9.66
CA TYR A 99 4.87 -5.48 -8.49
C TYR A 99 6.15 -5.59 -7.67
N GLY A 100 7.00 -6.60 -7.91
CA GLY A 100 8.29 -6.78 -7.25
C GLY A 100 8.23 -6.70 -5.73
N GLN A 101 7.07 -7.02 -5.12
CA GLN A 101 6.83 -6.85 -3.68
C GLN A 101 7.65 -7.87 -2.90
N ALA A 102 8.36 -7.37 -1.88
CA ALA A 102 8.98 -8.22 -0.88
C ALA A 102 7.90 -8.74 0.08
N SER A 103 8.01 -9.99 0.50
CA SER A 103 7.19 -10.52 1.57
C SER A 103 7.70 -9.96 2.90
N LEU A 104 6.84 -9.25 3.61
CA LEU A 104 7.11 -8.70 4.94
C LEU A 104 6.04 -9.24 5.90
N GLN A 105 6.46 -9.90 6.97
CA GLN A 105 5.52 -10.48 7.94
C GLN A 105 5.02 -9.41 8.91
N ASP A 106 5.89 -8.49 9.32
CA ASP A 106 5.57 -7.50 10.35
C ASP A 106 6.35 -6.18 10.17
N SER A 107 6.21 -5.31 11.16
CA SER A 107 6.88 -4.01 11.19
C SER A 107 8.40 -4.10 11.31
N GLU A 108 8.93 -5.17 11.92
CA GLU A 108 10.37 -5.36 12.10
C GLU A 108 11.03 -5.75 10.77
N ASP A 109 10.38 -6.64 10.00
CA ASP A 109 10.80 -6.95 8.63
C ASP A 109 10.88 -5.70 7.76
N PHE A 110 9.87 -4.82 7.85
CA PHE A 110 9.86 -3.56 7.11
C PHE A 110 11.03 -2.64 7.50
N VAL A 111 11.32 -2.52 8.80
CA VAL A 111 12.42 -1.67 9.30
C VAL A 111 13.78 -2.24 8.86
N ARG A 112 13.94 -3.56 8.90
CA ARG A 112 15.18 -4.26 8.52
C ARG A 112 15.38 -4.37 7.01
N PHE A 113 14.32 -4.19 6.21
CA PHE A 113 14.39 -4.31 4.76
C PHE A 113 15.41 -3.31 4.15
N ASN A 114 16.47 -3.86 3.57
CA ASN A 114 17.55 -3.11 2.94
C ASN A 114 18.07 -3.84 1.68
N ALA A 115 17.18 -4.21 0.77
CA ALA A 115 17.59 -4.82 -0.49
C ALA A 115 18.11 -3.76 -1.47
N ARG A 116 19.27 -3.99 -2.07
CA ARG A 116 19.85 -3.08 -3.07
C ARG A 116 18.90 -2.91 -4.24
N GLY A 117 18.69 -1.64 -4.63
CA GLY A 117 17.80 -1.28 -5.72
C GLY A 117 16.35 -1.67 -5.44
N ALA A 118 15.90 -1.56 -4.20
CA ALA A 118 14.49 -1.68 -3.82
C ALA A 118 14.08 -0.44 -3.01
N ALA A 119 12.79 -0.17 -2.95
CA ALA A 119 12.21 0.94 -2.21
C ALA A 119 11.38 0.44 -1.02
N ARG A 120 11.28 1.27 0.01
CA ARG A 120 10.27 1.18 1.06
C ARG A 120 9.25 2.27 0.84
N LEU A 121 7.98 1.95 1.05
CA LEU A 121 6.85 2.85 0.97
C LEU A 121 6.04 2.71 2.25
N ALA A 122 5.74 3.84 2.87
CA ALA A 122 4.79 3.90 3.97
C ALA A 122 3.56 4.70 3.54
N LEU A 123 2.38 4.18 3.85
CA LEU A 123 1.09 4.81 3.64
C LEU A 123 0.48 5.11 5.00
N ASN A 124 -0.09 6.29 5.16
CA ASN A 124 -0.64 6.75 6.42
C ASN A 124 -2.02 7.36 6.25
N PHE A 125 -2.93 6.94 7.12
CA PHE A 125 -4.21 7.61 7.31
C PHE A 125 -4.25 8.19 8.70
N SER A 126 -4.63 9.46 8.80
CA SER A 126 -4.75 10.17 10.08
C SER A 126 -6.01 11.04 10.10
N CYS A 127 -6.74 11.01 11.20
CA CYS A 127 -7.88 11.89 11.42
C CYS A 127 -7.60 12.83 12.60
N ARG A 128 -8.01 14.09 12.46
CA ARG A 128 -7.93 15.11 13.51
C ARG A 128 -9.21 15.93 13.47
N LYS A 129 -9.68 16.39 14.63
CA LYS A 129 -10.79 17.34 14.71
C LYS A 129 -10.38 18.63 13.99
N SER A 130 -11.25 19.16 13.12
CA SER A 130 -11.06 20.51 12.60
C SER A 130 -11.25 21.51 13.75
N ARG A 131 -10.54 22.64 13.68
CA ARG A 131 -10.57 23.68 14.72
C ARG A 131 -11.85 24.48 14.69
#